data_AF-A0A537G583-F1
#
_entry.id   AF-A0A537G583-F1
#
_cell.length_a   1.000
_cell.length_b   1.000
_cell.length_c   1.000
_cell.angle_alpha   90.00
_cell.angle_beta   90.00
_cell.angle_gamma   90.00
#
_symmetry.space_group_name_H-M   'P 1'
#
loop_
_entity.id
_entity.type
_entity.pdbx_description
1 polymer ?
#
loop_
_entity_poly.entity_id
_entity_poly.type
_entity_poly.pdbx_seq_one_letter_code
_entity_poly.pdbx_strand_id
1 'polypeptide(L)'
;MSMVFGAFIDVPLIVGGFVLMLVYRKQLTQRILGIQGRMPLLGVYLLLSVPLIIFEEDIDCMPAWCGQVLIPPTLPFILIEMLALGMLSLGLHAKSPLRVTLLFSVFGVLWEVFLGGLKGAQFVIVAVLAPYVMVSYGFVSLLPLCTLLEGKDALSTRSTAPVAEPIETPNRPS
;
A
#
# COMPACT_ATOMS: atom_id res chain seq x y z
N MET A 1 -2.20 -25.58 23.12
CA MET A 1 -2.30 -24.29 23.83
C MET A 1 -1.15 -23.41 23.34
N SER A 2 -1.35 -22.66 22.25
CA SER A 2 -0.32 -21.79 21.66
C SER A 2 -0.88 -20.59 20.92
N MET A 3 -2.21 -20.46 20.79
CA MET A 3 -2.86 -19.35 20.08
C MET A 3 -2.88 -18.01 20.84
N VAL A 4 -2.58 -18.01 22.14
CA VAL A 4 -2.76 -16.82 22.98
C VAL A 4 -1.53 -15.89 22.93
N PHE A 5 -0.31 -16.43 22.77
CA PHE A 5 0.91 -15.59 22.82
C PHE A 5 1.21 -14.83 21.52
N GLY A 6 0.70 -15.27 20.37
CA GLY A 6 0.85 -14.56 19.09
C GLY A 6 0.00 -13.29 19.05
N ALA A 7 -1.31 -13.42 19.25
CA ALA A 7 -2.28 -12.31 19.12
C ALA A 7 -1.95 -11.05 19.96
N PHE A 8 -1.24 -11.18 21.10
CA PHE A 8 -0.86 -10.02 21.94
C PHE A 8 0.36 -9.25 21.43
N ILE A 9 1.23 -9.84 20.63
CA ILE A 9 2.43 -9.18 20.07
C ILE A 9 2.19 -8.80 18.60
N ASP A 10 1.47 -9.66 17.89
CA ASP A 10 1.17 -9.60 16.46
C ASP A 10 0.27 -8.41 16.10
N VAL A 11 -0.82 -8.22 16.86
CA VAL A 11 -1.77 -7.11 16.65
C VAL A 11 -1.11 -5.74 16.86
N PRO A 12 -0.35 -5.49 17.95
CA PRO A 12 0.40 -4.24 18.10
C PRO A 12 1.44 -3.98 17.02
N LEU A 13 2.03 -5.03 16.41
CA LEU A 13 3.02 -4.87 15.34
C LEU A 13 2.37 -4.29 14.08
N ILE A 14 1.27 -4.88 13.62
CA ILE A 14 0.54 -4.40 12.44
C ILE A 14 -0.11 -3.05 12.73
N VAL A 15 -0.82 -2.91 13.87
CA VAL A 15 -1.51 -1.67 14.22
C VAL A 15 -0.51 -0.53 14.46
N GLY A 16 0.55 -0.79 15.24
CA GLY A 16 1.61 0.17 15.51
C GLY A 16 2.38 0.55 14.26
N GLY A 17 2.73 -0.43 13.42
CA GLY A 17 3.35 -0.23 12.12
C GLY A 17 2.49 0.62 11.19
N PHE A 18 1.19 0.36 11.13
CA PHE A 18 0.24 1.15 10.35
C PHE A 18 0.09 2.58 10.86
N VAL A 19 0.00 2.78 12.18
CA VAL A 19 -0.05 4.13 12.77
C VAL A 19 1.24 4.90 12.45
N LEU A 20 2.40 4.27 12.60
CA LEU A 20 3.69 4.87 12.28
C LEU A 20 3.76 5.23 10.78
N MET A 21 3.33 4.32 9.91
CA MET A 21 3.23 4.56 8.48
C MET A 21 2.28 5.72 8.16
N LEU A 22 1.10 5.77 8.78
CA LEU A 22 0.14 6.86 8.62
C LEU A 22 0.74 8.21 9.00
N VAL A 23 1.46 8.28 10.13
CA VAL A 23 2.08 9.52 10.61
C VAL A 23 3.22 9.97 9.69
N TYR A 24 4.12 9.05 9.32
CA TYR A 24 5.32 9.38 8.55
C TYR A 24 5.19 9.22 7.03
N ARG A 25 4.00 8.86 6.51
CA ARG A 25 3.78 8.54 5.08
C ARG A 25 4.39 9.56 4.13
N LYS A 26 4.18 10.86 4.37
CA LYS A 26 4.67 11.92 3.48
C LYS A 26 6.19 11.92 3.40
N GLN A 27 6.85 11.79 4.55
CA GLN A 27 8.31 11.76 4.63
C GLN A 27 8.88 10.49 3.98
N LEU A 28 8.24 9.34 4.22
CA LEU A 28 8.62 8.05 3.62
C LEU A 28 8.45 8.09 2.10
N THR A 29 7.29 8.53 1.60
CA THR A 29 7.00 8.65 0.18
C THR A 29 7.98 9.58 -0.51
N GLN A 30 8.28 10.75 0.05
CA GLN A 30 9.28 11.66 -0.52
C GLN A 30 10.67 11.04 -0.58
N ARG A 31 11.10 10.32 0.47
CA ARG A 31 12.38 9.61 0.46
C ARG A 31 12.43 8.53 -0.61
N ILE A 32 11.37 7.74 -0.73
CA ILE A 32 11.28 6.66 -1.73
C ILE A 32 11.27 7.22 -3.15
N LEU A 33 10.49 8.26 -3.42
CA LEU A 33 10.47 8.93 -4.72
C LEU A 33 11.83 9.60 -5.03
N GLY A 34 12.56 10.05 -4.00
CA GLY A 34 13.93 10.57 -4.15
C GLY A 34 14.95 9.51 -4.60
N ILE A 35 14.74 8.24 -4.24
CA ILE A 35 15.63 7.12 -4.59
C ILE A 35 15.13 6.25 -5.74
N GLN A 36 13.91 6.50 -6.24
CA GLN A 36 13.27 5.73 -7.33
C GLN A 36 14.14 5.59 -8.59
N GLY A 37 15.02 6.57 -8.85
CA GLY A 37 15.92 6.54 -10.01
C GLY A 37 15.15 6.46 -11.33
N ARG A 38 15.44 5.43 -12.14
CA ARG A 38 14.79 5.17 -13.44
C ARG A 38 13.63 4.17 -13.37
N MET A 39 13.25 3.67 -12.19
CA MET A 39 12.17 2.68 -12.10
C MET A 39 10.81 3.32 -12.44
N PRO A 40 9.93 2.61 -13.17
CA PRO A 40 8.56 3.06 -13.38
C PRO A 40 7.81 3.12 -12.05
N LEU A 41 6.90 4.08 -11.90
CA LEU A 41 6.13 4.27 -10.65
C LEU A 41 5.37 3.01 -10.23
N LEU A 42 4.78 2.30 -11.20
CA LEU A 42 4.09 1.03 -10.95
C LEU A 42 5.06 -0.06 -10.45
N GLY A 43 6.32 -0.04 -10.92
CA GLY A 43 7.36 -0.94 -10.43
C GLY A 43 7.73 -0.66 -8.99
N VAL A 44 7.90 0.61 -8.61
CA VAL A 44 8.16 1.01 -7.21
C VAL A 44 6.98 0.64 -6.31
N TYR A 45 5.75 0.89 -6.77
CA TYR A 45 4.52 0.51 -6.08
C TYR A 45 4.49 -0.98 -5.74
N LEU A 46 4.70 -1.86 -6.74
CA LEU A 46 4.69 -3.30 -6.52
C LEU A 46 5.87 -3.74 -5.64
N LEU A 47 7.06 -3.20 -5.87
CA LEU A 47 8.24 -3.54 -5.09
C LEU A 47 8.10 -3.19 -3.61
N LEU A 48 7.43 -2.07 -3.29
CA LEU A 48 7.10 -1.70 -1.91
C LEU A 48 6.02 -2.58 -1.30
N SER A 49 5.07 -3.06 -2.11
CA SER A 49 4.00 -3.93 -1.61
C SER A 49 4.54 -5.30 -1.16
N VAL A 50 5.53 -5.87 -1.87
CA VAL A 50 6.09 -7.20 -1.54
C VAL A 50 6.54 -7.35 -0.08
N PRO A 51 7.46 -6.52 0.46
CA PRO A 51 7.89 -6.67 1.86
C PRO A 51 6.77 -6.36 2.86
N LEU A 52 5.80 -5.52 2.51
CA LEU A 52 4.64 -5.24 3.37
C LEU A 52 3.68 -6.43 3.42
N ILE A 53 3.44 -7.09 2.28
CA ILE A 53 2.63 -8.31 2.18
C ILE A 53 3.29 -9.43 2.98
N ILE A 54 4.60 -9.67 2.78
CA ILE A 54 5.32 -10.73 3.52
C ILE A 54 5.22 -10.48 5.01
N PHE A 55 5.46 -9.25 5.46
CA PHE A 55 5.40 -8.91 6.88
C PHE A 55 4.01 -9.10 7.48
N GLU A 56 2.96 -8.71 6.76
CA GLU A 56 1.59 -8.86 7.21
C GLU A 56 1.17 -10.34 7.25
N GLU A 57 1.48 -11.10 6.20
CA GLU A 57 1.18 -12.54 6.14
C GLU A 57 2.02 -13.37 7.13
N ASP A 58 3.27 -13.00 7.43
CA ASP A 58 4.06 -13.68 8.47
C ASP A 58 3.43 -13.57 9.86
N ILE A 59 2.59 -12.55 10.06
CA ILE A 59 1.89 -12.26 11.32
C ILE A 59 0.48 -12.87 11.29
N ASP A 60 -0.25 -12.71 10.19
CA ASP A 60 -1.68 -13.03 10.11
C ASP A 60 -1.98 -14.41 9.52
N CYS A 61 -1.06 -14.99 8.74
CA CYS A 61 -1.29 -16.27 8.10
C CYS A 61 -1.27 -17.42 9.11
N MET A 62 -2.22 -18.35 8.94
CA MET A 62 -2.31 -19.53 9.79
C MET A 62 -1.01 -20.34 9.78
N PRO A 63 -0.55 -20.87 10.93
CA PRO A 63 0.66 -21.69 11.02
C PRO A 63 0.65 -22.92 10.11
N ALA A 64 -0.55 -23.45 9.82
CA ALA A 64 -0.73 -24.59 8.93
C ALA A 64 -0.42 -24.28 7.45
N TRP A 65 -0.38 -23.01 7.07
CA TRP A 65 -0.18 -22.54 5.69
C TRP A 65 1.15 -21.80 5.51
N CYS A 66 1.55 -20.97 6.48
CA CYS A 66 2.78 -20.15 6.39
C CYS A 66 3.88 -20.54 7.38
N GLY A 67 3.63 -21.42 8.35
CA GLY A 67 4.55 -21.70 9.46
C GLY A 67 5.91 -22.34 9.12
N GLN A 68 6.21 -22.59 7.84
CA GLN A 68 7.47 -23.18 7.39
C GLN A 68 8.05 -22.53 6.12
N VAL A 69 7.44 -21.47 5.59
CA VAL A 69 7.85 -20.89 4.29
C VAL A 69 8.19 -19.41 4.43
N LEU A 70 9.33 -19.00 3.88
CA LEU A 70 9.79 -17.60 3.87
C LEU A 70 8.93 -16.72 2.93
N ILE A 71 8.27 -17.34 1.95
CA ILE A 71 7.43 -16.66 0.97
C ILE A 71 6.02 -17.21 1.16
N PRO A 72 5.06 -16.38 1.61
CA PRO A 72 3.71 -16.86 1.85
C PRO A 72 3.04 -17.22 0.51
N PRO A 73 2.28 -18.34 0.44
CA PRO A 73 1.65 -18.81 -0.80
C PRO A 73 0.54 -17.86 -1.30
N THR A 74 0.06 -16.96 -0.45
CA THR A 74 -0.90 -15.88 -0.70
C THR A 74 -0.29 -14.69 -1.42
N LEU A 75 1.04 -14.51 -1.35
CA LEU A 75 1.76 -13.39 -1.97
C LEU A 75 1.41 -13.13 -3.45
N PRO A 76 1.43 -14.13 -4.36
CA PRO A 76 1.08 -13.88 -5.76
C PRO A 76 -0.37 -13.39 -5.93
N PHE A 77 -1.30 -13.84 -5.09
CA PHE A 77 -2.70 -13.41 -5.16
C PHE A 77 -2.85 -11.97 -4.70
N ILE A 78 -2.26 -11.63 -3.55
CA ILE A 78 -2.30 -10.26 -3.00
C ILE A 78 -1.55 -9.30 -3.93
N LEU A 79 -0.47 -9.73 -4.57
CA LEU A 79 0.25 -8.91 -5.54
C LEU A 79 -0.59 -8.62 -6.80
N ILE A 80 -1.41 -9.57 -7.25
CA ILE A 80 -2.38 -9.36 -8.34
C ILE A 80 -3.45 -8.35 -7.90
N GLU A 81 -3.97 -8.46 -6.69
CA GLU A 81 -4.92 -7.47 -6.13
C GLU A 81 -4.30 -6.08 -6.06
N MET A 82 -3.06 -5.98 -5.58
CA MET A 82 -2.31 -4.73 -5.55
C MET A 82 -2.10 -4.18 -6.95
N LEU A 83 -1.75 -5.01 -7.94
CA LEU A 83 -1.63 -4.57 -9.34
C LEU A 83 -2.96 -4.03 -9.86
N ALA A 84 -4.06 -4.75 -9.64
CA ALA A 84 -5.40 -4.32 -10.04
C ALA A 84 -5.79 -2.99 -9.38
N LEU A 85 -5.53 -2.84 -8.08
CA LEU A 85 -5.77 -1.62 -7.33
C LEU A 85 -4.94 -0.44 -7.87
N GLY A 86 -3.66 -0.66 -8.18
CA GLY A 86 -2.77 0.33 -8.75
C GLY A 86 -3.27 0.80 -10.13
N MET A 87 -3.60 -0.14 -11.01
CA MET A 87 -4.14 0.15 -12.35
C MET A 87 -5.48 0.88 -12.29
N LEU A 88 -6.38 0.45 -11.41
CA LEU A 88 -7.68 1.09 -11.20
C LEU A 88 -7.52 2.52 -10.67
N SER A 89 -6.60 2.72 -9.72
CA SER A 89 -6.31 4.03 -9.13
C SER A 89 -5.75 5.01 -10.16
N LEU A 90 -4.90 4.52 -11.07
CA LEU A 90 -4.39 5.30 -12.20
C LEU A 90 -5.50 5.61 -13.21
N GLY A 91 -6.28 4.60 -13.62
CA GLY A 91 -7.36 4.75 -14.61
C GLY A 91 -8.47 5.69 -14.15
N LEU A 92 -8.86 5.61 -12.88
CA LEU A 92 -9.87 6.47 -12.26
C LEU A 92 -9.31 7.84 -11.83
N HIS A 93 -8.03 8.13 -12.11
CA HIS A 93 -7.38 9.39 -11.75
C HIS A 93 -7.56 9.73 -10.26
N ALA A 94 -7.39 8.73 -9.39
CA ALA A 94 -7.53 8.93 -7.95
C ALA A 94 -6.62 10.05 -7.46
N LYS A 95 -7.18 10.95 -6.64
CA LYS A 95 -6.49 12.13 -6.09
C LYS A 95 -6.01 11.95 -4.65
N SER A 96 -6.47 10.91 -3.96
CA SER A 96 -6.21 10.73 -2.54
C SER A 96 -5.84 9.28 -2.24
N PRO A 97 -4.58 8.99 -1.88
CA PRO A 97 -4.16 7.64 -1.52
C PRO A 97 -4.94 7.14 -0.30
N LEU A 98 -5.19 7.99 0.70
CA LEU A 98 -5.99 7.64 1.88
C LEU A 98 -7.41 7.17 1.56
N ARG A 99 -8.08 7.81 0.59
CA ARG A 99 -9.43 7.39 0.19
C ARG A 99 -9.41 6.04 -0.51
N VAL A 100 -8.43 5.83 -1.38
CA VAL A 100 -8.26 4.55 -2.08
C VAL A 100 -7.95 3.44 -1.08
N THR A 101 -7.00 3.67 -0.17
CA THR A 101 -6.67 2.76 0.93
C THR A 101 -7.90 2.43 1.75
N LEU A 102 -8.69 3.43 2.17
CA LEU A 102 -9.89 3.18 2.98
C LEU A 102 -10.91 2.32 2.23
N LEU A 103 -11.17 2.61 0.95
CA LEU A 103 -12.08 1.81 0.13
C LEU A 103 -11.56 0.38 -0.06
N PHE A 104 -10.25 0.24 -0.26
CA PHE A 104 -9.61 -1.06 -0.38
C PHE A 104 -9.68 -1.85 0.93
N SER A 105 -9.46 -1.22 2.09
CA SER A 105 -9.63 -1.83 3.41
C SER A 105 -11.07 -2.30 3.65
N VAL A 106 -12.07 -1.51 3.28
CA VAL A 106 -13.49 -1.92 3.38
C VAL A 106 -13.77 -3.09 2.44
N PHE A 107 -13.27 -3.04 1.21
CA PHE A 107 -13.38 -4.15 0.26
C PHE A 107 -12.72 -5.42 0.79
N GLY A 108 -11.53 -5.32 1.39
CA GLY A 108 -10.82 -6.43 2.02
C GLY A 108 -11.62 -7.10 3.14
N VAL A 109 -12.29 -6.32 4.00
CA VAL A 109 -13.22 -6.90 5.00
C VAL A 109 -14.36 -7.67 4.34
N LEU A 110 -14.97 -7.12 3.29
CA LEU A 110 -16.03 -7.82 2.57
C LEU A 110 -15.50 -9.12 1.95
N TRP A 111 -14.31 -9.07 1.34
CA TRP A 111 -13.64 -10.23 0.80
C TRP A 111 -13.44 -11.33 1.85
N GLU A 112 -12.91 -10.96 3.02
CA GLU A 112 -12.73 -11.88 4.15
C GLU A 112 -14.03 -12.51 4.63
N VAL A 113 -15.12 -11.75 4.66
CA VAL A 113 -16.45 -12.23 5.09
C VAL A 113 -17.08 -13.19 4.07
N PHE A 114 -16.89 -12.96 2.77
CA PHE A 114 -17.54 -13.78 1.73
C PHE A 114 -16.69 -14.98 1.27
N LEU A 115 -15.37 -14.81 1.21
CA LEU A 115 -14.45 -15.74 0.55
C LEU A 115 -13.23 -16.10 1.41
N GLY A 116 -12.84 -15.27 2.37
CA GLY A 116 -11.65 -15.46 3.21
C GLY A 116 -11.89 -16.14 4.56
N GLY A 117 -11.03 -15.83 5.52
CA GLY A 117 -10.96 -16.45 6.85
C GLY A 117 -12.10 -16.09 7.80
N LEU A 118 -12.86 -15.02 7.52
CA LEU A 118 -14.06 -14.66 8.27
C LEU A 118 -15.34 -15.33 7.75
N LYS A 119 -15.25 -16.10 6.66
CA LYS A 119 -16.41 -16.79 6.10
C LYS A 119 -17.02 -17.79 7.08
N GLY A 120 -18.29 -17.58 7.41
CA GLY A 120 -19.03 -18.42 8.35
C GLY A 120 -18.77 -18.10 9.82
N ALA A 121 -17.99 -17.05 10.13
CA ALA A 121 -17.83 -16.56 11.49
C ALA A 121 -19.12 -15.90 12.01
N GLN A 122 -19.32 -15.94 13.33
CA GLN A 122 -20.44 -15.24 13.97
C GLN A 122 -20.27 -13.72 13.86
N PHE A 123 -21.38 -12.99 13.78
CA PHE A 123 -21.36 -11.52 13.65
C PHE A 123 -20.51 -10.82 14.70
N VAL A 124 -20.50 -11.31 15.95
CA VAL A 124 -19.67 -10.73 17.03
C VAL A 124 -18.18 -10.87 16.73
N ILE A 125 -17.76 -12.02 16.19
CA ILE A 125 -16.36 -12.27 15.80
C ILE A 125 -15.98 -11.36 14.63
N VAL A 126 -16.85 -11.25 13.62
CA VAL A 126 -16.65 -10.35 12.48
C VAL A 126 -16.54 -8.90 12.94
N ALA A 127 -17.40 -8.44 13.85
CA ALA A 127 -17.37 -7.07 14.36
C ALA A 127 -16.07 -6.74 15.13
N VAL A 128 -15.49 -7.73 15.83
CA VAL A 128 -14.24 -7.57 16.58
C VAL A 128 -13.03 -7.61 15.65
N LEU A 129 -13.02 -8.48 14.63
CA LEU A 129 -11.88 -8.67 13.73
C LEU A 129 -11.88 -7.72 12.52
N ALA A 130 -13.04 -7.23 12.08
CA ALA A 130 -13.13 -6.32 10.93
C ALA A 130 -12.23 -5.08 11.05
N PRO A 131 -12.14 -4.37 12.20
CA PRO A 131 -11.22 -3.25 12.34
C PRO A 131 -9.75 -3.65 12.14
N TYR A 132 -9.36 -4.82 12.62
CA TYR A 132 -8.02 -5.34 12.45
C TYR A 132 -7.73 -5.69 10.98
N VAL A 133 -8.64 -6.39 10.31
CA VAL A 133 -8.57 -6.67 8.87
C VAL A 133 -8.44 -5.38 8.06
N MET A 134 -9.24 -4.34 8.38
CA MET A 134 -9.12 -3.04 7.72
C MET A 134 -7.72 -2.44 7.86
N VAL A 135 -7.11 -2.57 9.05
CA VAL A 135 -5.76 -2.08 9.32
C VAL A 135 -4.73 -2.88 8.54
N SER A 136 -4.84 -4.20 8.43
CA SER A 136 -3.95 -5.05 7.63
C SER A 136 -3.94 -4.65 6.16
N TYR A 137 -5.11 -4.57 5.52
CA TYR A 137 -5.22 -4.08 4.14
C TYR A 137 -4.74 -2.63 3.99
N GLY A 138 -4.93 -1.81 5.03
CA GLY A 138 -4.42 -0.45 5.10
C GLY A 138 -2.89 -0.40 5.12
N PHE A 139 -2.27 -1.25 5.93
CA PHE A 139 -0.83 -1.38 6.10
C PHE A 139 -0.16 -1.76 4.79
N VAL A 140 -0.70 -2.75 4.08
CA VAL A 140 -0.14 -3.24 2.82
C VAL A 140 -0.29 -2.20 1.69
N SER A 141 -1.40 -1.46 1.65
CA SER A 141 -1.73 -0.62 0.50
C SER A 141 -1.32 0.85 0.61
N LEU A 142 -1.26 1.41 1.83
CA LEU A 142 -1.12 2.85 2.04
C LEU A 142 0.17 3.42 1.43
N LEU A 143 1.32 2.90 1.86
CA LEU A 143 2.61 3.44 1.43
C LEU A 143 2.84 3.26 -0.08
N PRO A 144 2.57 2.07 -0.67
CA PRO A 144 2.59 1.91 -2.12
C PRO A 144 1.70 2.94 -2.82
N LEU A 145 0.43 3.08 -2.43
CA LEU A 145 -0.50 4.03 -3.06
C LEU A 145 -0.04 5.49 -2.96
N CYS A 146 0.55 5.88 -1.82
CA CYS A 146 1.15 7.21 -1.68
C CYS A 146 2.26 7.41 -2.73
N THR A 147 3.17 6.45 -2.89
CA THR A 147 4.24 6.55 -3.89
C THR A 147 3.71 6.60 -5.33
N LEU A 148 2.68 5.82 -5.64
CA LEU A 148 2.10 5.75 -6.98
C LEU A 148 1.40 7.07 -7.37
N LEU A 149 0.56 7.58 -6.48
CA LEU A 149 -0.27 8.77 -6.76
C LEU A 149 0.53 10.07 -6.63
N GLU A 150 1.34 10.22 -5.57
CA GLU A 150 2.17 11.44 -5.41
C GLU A 150 3.28 11.50 -6.47
N GLY A 151 3.85 10.35 -6.85
CA GLY A 151 4.82 10.29 -7.94
C GLY A 151 4.22 10.68 -9.29
N LYS A 152 2.97 10.26 -9.57
CA LYS A 152 2.23 10.67 -10.77
C LYS A 152 2.01 12.18 -10.81
N ASP A 153 1.57 12.77 -9.70
CA ASP A 153 1.31 14.20 -9.60
C ASP A 153 2.61 15.02 -9.77
N ALA A 154 3.73 14.53 -9.21
CA ALA A 154 5.05 15.14 -9.38
C ALA A 154 5.55 15.10 -10.83
N LEU A 155 5.37 13.97 -11.53
CA LEU A 155 5.71 13.86 -12.96
C LEU A 155 4.84 14.76 -13.83
N SER A 156 3.53 14.82 -13.55
CA SER A 156 2.62 15.72 -14.26
C SER A 156 3.03 17.19 -14.08
N THR A 157 3.41 17.59 -12.87
CA THR A 157 3.83 18.97 -12.55
C THR A 157 5.13 19.35 -13.27
N ARG A 158 6.11 18.44 -13.35
CA ARG A 158 7.36 18.67 -14.09
C ARG A 158 7.14 18.80 -15.60
N SER A 159 6.20 18.05 -16.15
CA SER A 159 5.85 18.12 -17.57
C SER A 159 5.19 19.46 -17.95
N THR A 160 4.46 20.06 -17.01
CA THR A 160 3.77 21.36 -17.19
C THR A 160 4.60 22.58 -16.82
N ALA A 161 5.82 22.42 -16.30
CA ALA A 161 6.70 23.56 -16.03
C ALA A 161 7.08 24.21 -17.39
N PRO A 162 6.82 25.51 -17.61
CA PRO A 162 7.12 26.15 -18.87
C PRO A 162 8.63 26.08 -19.11
N VAL A 163 9.01 25.59 -20.28
CA VAL A 163 10.35 25.80 -20.84
C VAL A 163 10.57 27.29 -20.82
N ALA A 164 11.44 27.76 -19.92
CA ALA A 164 11.82 29.16 -19.84
C ALA A 164 12.22 29.60 -21.26
N GLU A 165 11.57 30.67 -21.74
CA GLU A 165 11.85 31.26 -23.05
C GLU A 165 13.36 31.41 -23.25
N PRO A 166 13.88 31.16 -24.47
CA PRO A 166 15.25 31.48 -24.78
C PRO A 166 15.40 32.99 -24.57
N ILE A 167 16.32 33.38 -23.69
CA ILE A 167 16.74 34.76 -23.52
C ILE A 167 17.17 35.27 -24.90
N GLU A 168 16.36 36.11 -25.53
CA GLU A 168 16.77 36.89 -26.69
C GLU A 168 18.00 37.71 -26.29
N THR A 169 19.16 37.28 -26.76
CA THR A 169 20.37 38.08 -26.70
C THR A 169 20.14 39.35 -27.52
N PRO A 170 20.28 40.55 -26.94
CA PRO A 170 20.18 41.78 -27.72
C PRO A 170 21.34 41.79 -28.71
N ASN A 171 21.02 41.82 -30.00
CA ASN A 171 21.97 42.18 -31.05
C ASN A 171 22.60 43.53 -30.68
N ARG A 172 23.90 43.51 -30.38
CA ARG A 172 24.68 44.72 -30.13
C ARG A 172 25.21 45.21 -31.48
N PRO A 173 24.82 46.40 -31.96
CA PRO A 173 25.44 46.99 -33.13
C PRO A 173 26.69 47.75 -32.71
N SER A 174 27.84 47.35 -33.25
CA SER A 174 28.99 48.21 -33.61
C SER A 174 30.15 47.34 -34.10
#